data_AF-A0A953PXZ0-F1
#
_entry.id   AF-A0A953PXZ0-F1
#
_cell.length_a   1.000
_cell.length_b   1.000
_cell.length_c   1.000
_cell.angle_alpha   90.00
_cell.angle_beta   90.00
_cell.angle_gamma   90.00
#
_symmetry.space_group_name_H-M   'P 1'
#
loop_
_entity.id
_entity.type
_entity.pdbx_description
1 polymer ?
#
loop_
_entity_poly.entity_id
_entity_poly.type
_entity_poly.pdbx_seq_one_letter_code
_entity_poly.pdbx_strand_id
1 'polypeptide(L)'
;MRNVFAVAGKELRAYFHSPIAYLVMTVYAVLCGFVFYNAVVFYSLQSLRMQAMGGMGAPPMSLNENIIRPILSGILTVVLLLLIPMITMRLYAEEKRSGTIELLLTSPLTDLQIILGKFLGAFLLYATLVILTFLYFSVLFLYGHPNARPLLANALGL
;
A
#
# COMPACT_ATOMS: atom_id res chain seq x y z
N MET A 1 8.73 10.80 -24.64
CA MET A 1 8.07 10.03 -23.57
C MET A 1 8.43 8.54 -23.55
N ARG A 2 8.71 7.89 -24.69
CA ARG A 2 9.05 6.44 -24.74
C ARG A 2 10.23 6.04 -23.85
N ASN A 3 11.24 6.91 -23.73
CA ASN A 3 12.42 6.67 -22.88
C ASN A 3 12.06 6.61 -21.38
N VAL A 4 11.14 7.44 -20.92
CA VAL A 4 10.69 7.46 -19.51
C VAL A 4 10.03 6.14 -19.15
N PHE A 5 9.13 5.64 -20.01
CA PHE A 5 8.47 4.35 -19.81
C PHE A 5 9.46 3.18 -19.92
N ALA A 6 10.49 3.28 -20.76
CA ALA A 6 11.53 2.26 -20.85
C ALA A 6 12.35 2.18 -19.54
N VAL A 7 12.71 3.33 -18.96
CA VAL A 7 13.38 3.39 -17.64
C VAL A 7 12.46 2.86 -16.55
N ALA A 8 11.20 3.31 -16.49
CA ALA A 8 10.24 2.83 -15.51
C ALA A 8 10.00 1.31 -15.59
N GLY A 9 9.89 0.75 -16.80
CA GLY A 9 9.75 -0.69 -17.01
C GLY A 9 10.99 -1.49 -16.60
N LYS A 10 12.19 -0.95 -16.84
CA LYS A 10 13.45 -1.54 -16.35
C LYS A 10 13.49 -1.58 -14.82
N GLU A 11 13.17 -0.47 -14.17
CA GLU A 11 13.13 -0.36 -12.70
C GLU A 11 12.10 -1.31 -12.10
N LEU A 12 10.89 -1.36 -12.68
CA LEU A 12 9.85 -2.28 -12.24
C LEU A 12 10.33 -3.74 -12.31
N ARG A 13 10.95 -4.14 -13.43
CA ARG A 13 11.54 -5.48 -13.56
C ARG A 13 12.63 -5.73 -12.53
N ALA A 14 13.50 -4.75 -12.26
CA ALA A 14 14.55 -4.89 -11.25
C ALA A 14 13.95 -5.15 -9.87
N TYR A 15 12.86 -4.47 -9.52
CA TYR A 15 12.13 -4.72 -8.28
C TYR A 15 11.52 -6.12 -8.23
N PHE A 16 10.77 -6.54 -9.27
CA PHE A 16 10.13 -7.86 -9.30
C PHE A 16 11.09 -9.03 -9.56
N HIS A 17 12.34 -8.80 -9.98
CA HIS A 17 13.38 -9.84 -10.00
C HIS A 17 14.14 -9.93 -8.67
N SER A 18 14.03 -8.91 -7.82
CA SER A 18 14.68 -8.89 -6.51
C SER A 18 13.86 -9.71 -5.50
N PRO A 19 14.45 -10.72 -4.82
CA PRO A 19 13.77 -11.54 -3.81
C PRO A 19 13.14 -10.70 -2.68
N ILE A 20 13.77 -9.57 -2.36
CA ILE A 20 13.33 -8.63 -1.33
C ILE A 20 11.91 -8.11 -1.59
N ALA A 21 11.56 -7.83 -2.86
CA ALA A 21 10.23 -7.28 -3.16
C ALA A 21 9.11 -8.27 -2.82
N TYR A 22 9.30 -9.56 -3.15
CA TYR A 22 8.34 -10.61 -2.78
C TYR A 22 8.25 -10.80 -1.28
N LEU A 23 9.37 -10.77 -0.57
CA LEU A 23 9.39 -10.89 0.88
C LEU A 23 8.60 -9.74 1.51
N VAL A 24 8.87 -8.51 1.10
CA VAL A 24 8.17 -7.33 1.61
C VAL A 24 6.68 -7.36 1.26
N MET A 25 6.31 -7.70 0.02
CA MET A 25 4.89 -7.86 -0.37
C MET A 25 4.18 -8.95 0.45
N THR A 26 4.85 -10.08 0.71
CA THR A 26 4.28 -11.18 1.48
C THR A 26 4.11 -10.80 2.95
N VAL A 27 5.12 -10.21 3.58
CA VAL A 27 5.05 -9.72 4.96
C VAL A 27 3.97 -8.65 5.09
N TYR A 28 3.91 -7.71 4.14
CA TYR A 28 2.85 -6.71 4.08
C TYR A 28 1.46 -7.34 4.00
N ALA A 29 1.28 -8.29 3.09
CA ALA A 29 0.02 -9.01 2.91
C ALA A 29 -0.42 -9.72 4.20
N VAL A 30 0.50 -10.45 4.85
CA VAL A 30 0.23 -11.19 6.08
C VAL A 30 -0.12 -10.24 7.23
N LEU A 31 0.60 -9.14 7.39
CA LEU A 31 0.30 -8.13 8.41
C LEU A 31 -1.07 -7.50 8.19
N CYS A 32 -1.38 -7.09 6.94
CA CYS A 32 -2.69 -6.57 6.59
C CYS A 32 -3.81 -7.59 6.83
N GLY A 33 -3.62 -8.85 6.43
CA GLY A 33 -4.60 -9.92 6.63
C GLY A 33 -4.84 -10.24 8.10
N PHE A 34 -3.77 -10.30 8.91
CA PHE A 34 -3.87 -10.51 10.35
C PHE A 34 -4.66 -9.39 11.03
N VAL A 35 -4.37 -8.13 10.71
CA VAL A 35 -5.08 -6.97 11.27
C VAL A 35 -6.53 -6.92 10.80
N PHE A 36 -6.78 -7.20 9.52
CA PHE A 36 -8.14 -7.30 8.97
C PHE A 36 -8.97 -8.36 9.71
N TYR A 37 -8.41 -9.55 9.90
CA TYR A 37 -9.07 -10.61 10.65
C TYR A 37 -9.40 -10.18 12.09
N ASN A 38 -8.43 -9.59 12.79
CA ASN A 38 -8.65 -9.08 14.15
C ASN A 38 -9.74 -8.01 14.19
N ALA A 39 -9.77 -7.10 13.22
CA ALA A 39 -10.79 -6.05 13.14
C ALA A 39 -12.20 -6.63 12.91
N VAL A 40 -12.32 -7.64 12.04
CA VAL A 40 -13.60 -8.35 11.78
C VAL A 40 -14.08 -9.09 13.03
N VAL A 41 -13.19 -9.82 13.71
CA VAL A 41 -13.53 -10.56 14.94
C VAL A 41 -13.95 -9.59 16.04
N PHE A 42 -13.22 -8.49 16.20
CA PHE A 42 -13.54 -7.45 17.18
C PHE A 42 -14.93 -6.83 16.92
N TYR A 43 -15.23 -6.50 15.66
CA TYR A 43 -16.55 -6.01 15.25
C TYR A 43 -17.66 -7.04 15.53
N SER A 44 -17.44 -8.31 15.20
CA SER A 44 -18.40 -9.38 15.43
C SER A 44 -18.70 -9.57 16.93
N LEU A 45 -17.66 -9.64 17.77
CA LEU A 45 -17.80 -9.77 19.22
C LEU A 45 -18.49 -8.56 19.85
N GLN A 46 -18.18 -7.34 19.40
CA GLN A 46 -18.88 -6.15 19.89
C GLN A 46 -20.34 -6.12 19.45
N SER A 47 -20.66 -6.50 18.21
CA SER A 47 -22.05 -6.55 17.74
C SER A 47 -22.91 -7.53 18.55
N LEU A 48 -22.34 -8.68 18.94
CA LEU A 48 -22.98 -9.67 19.81
C LEU A 48 -23.17 -9.15 21.24
N ARG A 49 -22.14 -8.49 21.80
CA ARG A 49 -22.23 -7.85 23.12
C ARG A 49 -23.27 -6.73 23.16
N MET A 50 -23.49 -6.03 22.05
CA MET A 50 -24.51 -4.99 21.95
C MET A 50 -25.93 -5.53 21.90
N GLN A 51 -26.15 -6.65 21.20
CA GLN A 51 -27.43 -7.36 21.31
C GLN A 51 -27.70 -7.86 22.73
N ALA A 52 -26.66 -8.29 23.45
CA ALA A 52 -26.78 -8.75 24.84
C ALA A 52 -27.04 -7.62 25.87
N MET A 53 -26.63 -6.37 25.59
CA MET A 53 -26.79 -5.21 26.50
C MET A 53 -28.06 -4.39 26.26
N GLY A 54 -29.03 -4.89 25.49
CA GLY A 54 -30.37 -4.26 25.39
C GLY A 54 -30.41 -2.86 24.76
N GLY A 55 -29.39 -2.46 23.99
CA GLY A 55 -29.42 -1.24 23.18
C GLY A 55 -29.29 0.09 23.94
N MET A 56 -28.97 0.10 25.25
CA MET A 56 -28.75 1.35 25.98
C MET A 56 -27.28 1.80 25.90
N GLY A 57 -27.00 2.77 25.02
CA GLY A 57 -25.82 3.65 25.13
C GLY A 57 -24.60 3.29 24.28
N ALA A 58 -24.67 2.27 23.41
CA ALA A 58 -23.56 1.99 22.50
C ALA A 58 -23.64 2.88 21.24
N PRO A 59 -22.55 3.57 20.85
CA PRO A 59 -22.52 4.33 19.60
C PRO A 59 -22.83 3.42 18.39
N PRO A 60 -23.44 3.95 17.32
CA PRO A 60 -23.81 3.15 16.15
C PRO A 60 -22.56 2.47 15.58
N MET A 61 -22.52 1.13 15.62
CA MET A 61 -21.37 0.37 15.12
C MET A 61 -21.29 0.43 13.60
N SER A 62 -20.61 1.45 13.10
CA SER A 62 -20.30 1.53 11.69
C SER A 62 -19.16 0.56 11.35
N LEU A 63 -19.37 -0.32 10.38
CA LEU A 63 -18.32 -1.17 9.79
C LEU A 63 -17.10 -0.34 9.35
N ASN A 64 -17.36 0.86 8.85
CA ASN A 64 -16.33 1.79 8.39
C ASN A 64 -15.41 2.28 9.52
N GLU A 65 -15.94 2.54 10.71
CA GLU A 65 -15.13 3.04 11.84
C GLU A 65 -14.32 1.95 12.50
N ASN A 66 -14.89 0.74 12.63
CA ASN A 66 -14.26 -0.34 13.37
C ASN A 66 -13.35 -1.23 12.52
N ILE A 67 -13.54 -1.25 11.19
CA ILE A 67 -12.74 -2.11 10.29
C ILE A 67 -11.92 -1.29 9.30
N ILE A 68 -12.52 -0.30 8.63
CA ILE A 68 -11.84 0.41 7.53
C ILE A 68 -10.80 1.42 8.04
N ARG A 69 -11.15 2.23 9.05
CA ARG A 69 -10.23 3.22 9.64
C ARG A 69 -8.93 2.61 10.17
N PRO A 70 -8.94 1.57 11.04
CA PRO A 70 -7.71 1.01 11.60
C PRO A 70 -6.74 0.47 10.54
N ILE A 71 -7.27 -0.08 9.45
CA ILE A 71 -6.47 -0.62 8.35
C ILE A 71 -5.83 0.51 7.54
N LEU A 72 -6.60 1.55 7.19
CA LEU A 72 -6.12 2.66 6.37
C LEU A 72 -5.20 3.61 7.15
N SER A 73 -5.62 4.09 8.33
CA SER A 73 -4.85 5.10 9.08
C SER A 73 -3.75 4.50 9.93
N GLY A 74 -3.90 3.24 10.36
CA GLY A 74 -2.93 2.55 11.21
C GLY A 74 -1.86 1.83 10.39
N ILE A 75 -2.17 0.58 10.01
CA ILE A 75 -1.16 -0.32 9.42
C ILE A 75 -0.67 0.19 8.07
N LEU A 76 -1.56 0.67 7.20
CA LEU A 76 -1.17 1.10 5.86
C LEU A 76 -0.26 2.33 5.94
N THR A 77 -0.59 3.34 6.76
CA THR A 77 0.29 4.50 7.00
C THR A 77 1.65 4.11 7.56
N VAL A 78 1.70 3.28 8.60
CA VAL A 78 2.97 2.89 9.26
C VAL A 78 3.85 2.10 8.32
N VAL A 79 3.29 1.13 7.61
CA VAL A 79 4.06 0.29 6.69
C VAL A 79 4.56 1.11 5.51
N LEU A 80 3.72 1.99 4.95
CA LEU A 80 4.15 2.92 3.89
C LEU A 80 5.23 3.89 4.35
N LEU A 81 5.15 4.40 5.58
CA LEU A 81 6.19 5.24 6.17
C LEU A 81 7.56 4.56 6.22
N LEU A 82 7.59 3.23 6.40
CA LEU A 82 8.82 2.45 6.44
C LEU A 82 9.28 2.02 5.03
N LEU A 83 8.33 1.69 4.15
CA LEU A 83 8.59 1.24 2.79
C LEU A 83 9.04 2.38 1.87
N ILE A 84 8.47 3.58 1.98
CA ILE A 84 8.81 4.71 1.11
C ILE A 84 10.31 5.06 1.20
N PRO A 85 10.91 5.25 2.39
CA PRO A 85 12.36 5.46 2.53
C PRO A 85 13.17 4.29 1.97
N MET A 86 12.73 3.06 2.21
CA MET A 86 13.44 1.87 1.73
C MET A 86 13.47 1.79 0.19
N ILE A 87 12.35 2.07 -0.48
CA ILE A 87 12.25 2.07 -1.95
C ILE A 87 13.05 3.25 -2.52
N THR A 88 12.94 4.43 -1.93
CA THR A 88 13.57 5.66 -2.44
C THR A 88 15.09 5.68 -2.25
N MET A 89 15.61 5.19 -1.12
CA MET A 89 17.06 5.09 -0.89
C MET A 89 17.71 4.15 -1.91
N ARG A 90 17.01 3.07 -2.29
CA ARG A 90 17.50 2.07 -3.22
C ARG A 90 17.66 2.61 -4.65
N LEU A 91 16.79 3.53 -5.09
CA LEU A 91 16.78 4.07 -6.46
C LEU A 91 18.13 4.66 -6.93
N TYR A 92 18.85 5.36 -6.04
CA TYR A 92 20.11 6.02 -6.37
C TYR A 92 21.32 5.30 -5.77
N ALA A 93 21.18 4.75 -4.55
CA ALA A 93 22.27 4.06 -3.89
C ALA A 93 22.67 2.78 -4.61
N GLU A 94 21.72 2.06 -5.22
CA GLU A 94 22.01 0.81 -5.89
C GLU A 94 22.78 1.03 -7.19
N GLU A 95 22.45 2.07 -7.96
CA GLU A 95 23.20 2.43 -9.17
C GLU A 95 24.60 2.97 -8.88
N LYS A 96 24.75 3.70 -7.76
CA LYS A 96 26.07 4.14 -7.29
C LYS A 96 26.92 2.95 -6.85
N ARG A 97 26.30 1.95 -6.21
CA ARG A 97 26.97 0.72 -5.77
C ARG A 97 27.34 -0.21 -6.94
N SER A 98 26.51 -0.28 -7.98
CA SER A 98 26.73 -1.15 -9.15
C SER A 98 27.55 -0.50 -10.27
N GLY A 99 28.05 0.73 -10.09
CA GLY A 99 28.84 1.47 -11.08
C GLY A 99 28.05 1.86 -12.35
N THR A 100 26.74 1.57 -12.38
CA THR A 100 25.90 1.77 -13.57
C THR A 100 25.49 3.22 -13.76
N ILE A 101 25.73 4.07 -12.75
CA ILE A 101 25.54 5.51 -12.82
C ILE A 101 26.37 6.14 -13.96
N GLU A 102 27.58 5.64 -14.22
CA GLU A 102 28.45 6.16 -15.28
C GLU A 102 27.88 5.85 -16.67
N LEU A 103 27.30 4.67 -16.86
CA LEU A 103 26.60 4.28 -18.08
C LEU A 103 25.32 5.09 -18.31
N LEU A 104 24.62 5.45 -17.22
CA LEU A 104 23.41 6.27 -17.31
C LEU A 104 23.73 7.72 -17.66
N LEU A 105 24.79 8.28 -17.08
CA LEU A 105 25.25 9.65 -17.36
C LEU A 105 25.87 9.81 -18.75
N THR A 106 26.41 8.72 -19.34
CA THR A 106 26.95 8.72 -20.71
C THR A 106 25.90 8.37 -21.76
N SER A 107 24.71 7.90 -21.35
CA SER A 107 23.60 7.63 -22.26
C SER A 107 22.93 8.94 -22.72
N PRO A 108 22.33 8.99 -23.93
CA PRO A 108 21.65 10.17 -24.45
C PRO A 108 20.26 10.37 -23.81
N LEU A 109 20.19 10.30 -22.48
CA LEU A 109 18.98 10.51 -21.68
C LEU A 109 19.12 11.80 -20.88
N THR A 110 18.05 12.59 -20.82
CA THR A 110 18.05 13.78 -19.97
C THR A 110 17.81 13.41 -18.50
N ASP A 111 18.41 14.16 -17.58
CA ASP A 111 18.26 13.94 -16.13
C ASP A 111 16.79 13.84 -15.69
N LEU A 112 15.93 14.70 -16.25
CA LEU A 112 14.49 14.67 -15.99
C LEU A 112 13.82 13.36 -16.43
N GLN A 113 14.26 12.75 -17.53
CA GLN A 113 13.71 11.46 -17.97
C GLN A 113 14.11 10.33 -17.02
N ILE A 114 15.32 10.38 -16.47
CA ILE A 114 15.81 9.42 -15.47
C ILE A 114 15.02 9.57 -14.17
N ILE A 115 14.88 10.80 -13.67
CA ILE A 115 14.14 11.11 -12.43
C ILE A 115 12.68 10.65 -12.55
N LEU A 116 12.00 11.00 -13.65
CA LEU A 116 10.60 10.62 -13.86
C LEU A 116 10.44 9.10 -14.02
N GLY A 117 11.37 8.43 -14.71
CA GLY A 117 11.34 6.98 -14.86
C GLY A 117 11.50 6.24 -13.54
N LYS A 118 12.46 6.67 -12.71
CA LYS A 118 12.70 6.13 -11.37
C LYS A 118 11.52 6.38 -10.42
N PHE A 119 10.98 7.59 -10.44
CA PHE A 119 9.78 7.92 -9.68
C PHE A 119 8.60 7.03 -10.08
N LEU A 120 8.33 6.88 -11.38
CA LEU A 120 7.24 6.02 -11.87
C LEU A 120 7.44 4.55 -11.48
N GLY A 121 8.67 4.03 -11.52
CA GLY A 121 8.98 2.67 -11.09
C GLY A 121 8.65 2.45 -9.61
N ALA A 122 9.10 3.36 -8.73
CA ALA A 122 8.78 3.32 -7.30
C ALA A 122 7.29 3.53 -7.02
N PHE A 123 6.64 4.44 -7.75
CA PHE A 123 5.20 4.70 -7.65
C PHE A 123 4.37 3.48 -8.03
N LEU A 124 4.76 2.72 -9.07
CA LEU A 124 4.04 1.51 -9.47
C LEU A 124 4.20 0.38 -8.44
N LEU A 125 5.38 0.25 -7.81
CA LEU A 125 5.56 -0.69 -6.71
C LEU A 125 4.70 -0.32 -5.50
N TYR A 126 4.65 0.96 -5.17
CA TYR A 126 3.72 1.50 -4.17
C TYR A 126 2.25 1.19 -4.54
N ALA A 127 1.84 1.44 -5.79
CA ALA A 127 0.50 1.15 -6.27
C ALA A 127 0.15 -0.34 -6.15
N THR A 128 1.12 -1.23 -6.40
CA THR A 128 0.94 -2.68 -6.23
C THR A 128 0.61 -3.04 -4.78
N LEU A 129 1.30 -2.44 -3.81
CA LEU A 129 1.01 -2.65 -2.37
C LEU A 129 -0.38 -2.14 -2.00
N VAL A 130 -0.75 -0.94 -2.47
CA VAL A 130 -2.09 -0.37 -2.21
C VAL A 130 -3.20 -1.23 -2.82
N ILE A 131 -3.01 -1.74 -4.05
CA ILE A 131 -3.96 -2.67 -4.70
C ILE A 131 -4.15 -3.92 -3.84
N LEU A 132 -3.09 -4.41 -3.22
CA LEU A 132 -3.13 -5.56 -2.32
C LEU A 132 -4.00 -5.28 -1.08
N THR A 133 -4.03 -4.05 -0.58
CA THR A 133 -4.96 -3.63 0.48
C THR A 133 -6.41 -3.60 -0.02
N PHE A 134 -6.63 -3.15 -1.26
CA PHE A 134 -7.96 -3.07 -1.87
C PHE A 134 -8.63 -4.43 -2.05
N LEU A 135 -7.86 -5.52 -2.17
CA LEU A 135 -8.41 -6.89 -2.18
C LEU A 135 -9.20 -7.17 -0.89
N TYR A 136 -8.71 -6.72 0.27
CA TYR A 136 -9.42 -6.91 1.55
C TYR A 136 -10.72 -6.09 1.63
N PHE A 137 -10.75 -4.87 1.08
CA PHE A 137 -11.98 -4.08 0.99
C PHE A 137 -13.02 -4.70 0.06
N SER A 138 -12.57 -5.36 -1.01
CA SER A 138 -13.47 -6.05 -1.95
C SER A 138 -14.28 -7.15 -1.26
N VAL A 139 -13.64 -7.90 -0.35
CA VAL A 139 -14.32 -8.91 0.48
C VAL A 139 -15.34 -8.26 1.42
N LEU A 140 -15.00 -7.13 2.04
CA LEU A 140 -15.97 -6.37 2.86
C LEU A 140 -17.17 -5.89 2.05
N PHE A 141 -16.97 -5.43 0.81
CA PHE A 141 -18.06 -4.94 -0.04
C PHE A 141 -19.05 -6.03 -0.42
N LEU A 142 -18.57 -7.25 -0.69
CA LEU A 142 -19.41 -8.37 -1.06
C LEU A 142 -20.29 -8.85 0.11
N TYR A 143 -19.76 -8.84 1.33
CA TYR A 143 -20.41 -9.47 2.49
C TYR A 143 -21.01 -8.50 3.51
N GLY A 144 -20.61 -7.22 3.51
CA GLY A 144 -20.91 -6.30 4.62
C GLY A 144 -21.72 -5.06 4.28
N HIS A 145 -22.07 -4.78 3.02
CA HIS A 145 -22.65 -3.49 2.59
C HIS A 145 -21.96 -2.23 3.21
N PRO A 146 -20.62 -2.11 3.20
CA PRO A 146 -19.92 -0.96 3.74
C PRO A 146 -20.19 0.29 2.87
N ASN A 147 -20.28 1.46 3.52
CA ASN A 147 -20.43 2.72 2.82
C ASN A 147 -19.13 3.05 2.06
N ALA A 148 -19.21 3.46 0.79
CA ALA A 148 -18.04 3.83 -0.02
C ALA A 148 -17.44 5.20 0.32
N ARG A 149 -18.22 6.08 0.98
CA ARG A 149 -17.81 7.47 1.28
C ARG A 149 -16.54 7.57 2.15
N PRO A 150 -16.36 6.76 3.21
CA PRO A 150 -15.17 6.85 4.05
C PRO A 150 -13.90 6.30 3.41
N LEU A 151 -14.02 5.41 2.40
CA LEU A 151 -12.89 4.97 1.59
C LEU A 151 -12.37 6.10 0.70
N LEU A 152 -13.28 6.83 0.06
CA LEU A 152 -12.92 8.00 -0.75
C LEU A 152 -12.35 9.13 0.09
N ALA A 153 -12.90 9.39 1.28
CA ALA A 153 -12.36 10.38 2.20
C ALA A 153 -10.91 10.06 2.60
N ASN A 154 -10.64 8.82 3.04
CA ASN A 154 -9.29 8.39 3.38
C ASN A 154 -8.35 8.36 2.16
N ALA A 155 -8.82 7.97 0.98
CA ALA A 155 -8.02 8.02 -0.26
C ALA A 155 -7.63 9.46 -0.63
N LEU A 156 -8.47 10.43 -0.28
CA LEU A 156 -8.21 11.87 -0.46
C LEU A 156 -7.46 12.49 0.73
N GLY A 157 -7.20 11.74 1.81
CA GLY A 157 -6.52 12.22 3.01
C GLY A 157 -7.39 13.14 3.90
N LEU A 158 -8.72 13.05 3.81
CA LEU A 158 -9.72 13.76 4.62
C LEU A 158 -10.28 12.86 5.72
#